data_AF-K4AJK6-F1
#
_entry.id   AF-K4AJK6-F1
#
_cell.length_a   1.000
_cell.length_b   1.000
_cell.length_c   1.000
_cell.angle_alpha   90.00
_cell.angle_beta   90.00
_cell.angle_gamma   90.00
#
_symmetry.space_group_name_H-M   'P 1'
#
loop_
_entity.id
_entity.type
_entity.pdbx_description
1 polymer ?
#
loop_
_entity_poly.entity_id
_entity_poly.type
_entity_poly.pdbx_seq_one_letter_code
_entity_poly.pdbx_strand_id
1 'polypeptide(L)'
;SRTPTLPDDVADGRRPVIELRTAPTDFCFPTQNQTRHCYVRYPEYHRCVKAKDGDDRTECDKFQRYYGSLCPTDWVVEWNRQREEGIFPGPI
;
A
#
# COMPACT_ATOMS: atom_id res chain seq x y z
N SER A 1 16.01 -28.06 5.68
CA SER A 1 16.45 -26.87 6.43
C SER A 1 16.83 -25.80 5.42
N ARG A 2 16.05 -24.73 5.30
CA ARG A 2 16.33 -23.66 4.32
C ARG A 2 17.09 -22.57 5.09
N THR A 3 18.39 -22.48 4.84
CA THR A 3 19.25 -21.45 5.44
C THR A 3 18.77 -20.07 4.97
N PRO A 4 18.54 -19.10 5.86
CA PRO A 4 18.23 -17.73 5.44
C PRO A 4 19.46 -17.16 4.74
N THR A 5 19.34 -16.85 3.45
CA THR A 5 20.33 -16.05 2.72
C THR A 5 20.26 -14.62 3.24
N LEU A 6 21.35 -14.14 3.83
CA LEU A 6 21.51 -12.73 4.19
C LEU A 6 21.58 -11.89 2.91
N PRO A 7 20.95 -10.70 2.88
CA PRO A 7 21.07 -9.79 1.76
C PRO A 7 22.53 -9.35 1.57
N ASP A 8 22.95 -9.19 0.31
CA ASP A 8 24.32 -8.84 -0.09
C ASP A 8 24.85 -7.55 0.57
N ASP A 9 23.96 -6.68 1.07
CA ASP A 9 24.29 -5.45 1.79
C ASP A 9 24.98 -5.65 3.15
N VAL A 10 24.95 -6.86 3.73
CA VAL A 10 25.59 -7.15 5.02
C VAL A 10 27.10 -7.39 4.88
N ALA A 11 27.62 -7.57 3.66
CA ALA A 11 29.03 -7.85 3.41
C ALA A 11 29.96 -6.61 3.51
N ASP A 12 29.41 -5.39 3.39
CA ASP A 12 30.18 -4.12 3.32
C ASP A 12 30.30 -3.38 4.67
N GLY A 13 29.70 -3.88 5.75
CA GLY A 13 29.74 -3.21 7.06
C GLY A 13 29.01 -1.85 7.13
N ARG A 14 28.44 -1.38 6.01
CA ARG A 14 27.56 -0.22 5.94
C ARG A 14 26.15 -0.65 6.34
N ARG A 15 25.64 -0.11 7.46
CA ARG A 15 24.23 -0.33 7.83
C ARG A 15 23.34 0.20 6.70
N PRO A 16 22.35 -0.57 6.21
CA PRO A 16 21.43 -0.07 5.20
C PRO A 16 20.74 1.18 5.77
N VAL A 17 20.81 2.27 5.01
CA VAL A 17 20.12 3.52 5.38
C VAL A 17 18.64 3.29 5.14
N ILE A 18 17.89 3.02 6.20
CA ILE A 18 16.44 2.86 6.14
C ILE A 18 15.82 4.24 6.02
N GLU A 19 15.28 4.58 4.85
CA GLU A 19 14.48 5.79 4.70
C GLU A 19 13.09 5.60 5.33
N LEU A 20 12.87 6.26 6.47
CA LEU A 20 11.57 6.30 7.13
C LEU A 20 10.64 7.27 6.40
N ARG A 21 9.68 6.73 5.65
CA ARG A 21 8.63 7.49 4.95
C ARG A 21 7.25 6.93 5.27
N THR A 22 6.23 7.78 5.25
CA THR A 22 4.81 7.41 5.47
C THR A 22 3.91 8.20 4.52
N ALA A 23 2.60 7.96 4.57
CA ALA A 23 1.62 8.71 3.81
C ALA A 23 1.67 10.21 4.16
N PRO A 24 1.61 11.12 3.17
CA PRO A 24 1.58 12.56 3.43
C PRO A 24 0.24 12.98 4.07
N THR A 25 0.25 14.15 4.71
CA THR A 25 -0.99 14.78 5.20
C THR A 25 -1.89 15.15 4.02
N ASP A 26 -3.16 14.77 4.12
CA ASP A 26 -4.20 15.10 3.13
C ASP A 26 -5.22 16.05 3.76
N PHE A 27 -5.26 17.28 3.24
CA PHE A 27 -6.15 18.33 3.75
C PHE A 27 -7.64 18.05 3.51
N CYS A 28 -7.99 17.09 2.64
CA CYS A 28 -9.37 16.63 2.48
C CYS A 28 -9.85 15.82 3.69
N PHE A 29 -8.93 15.31 4.53
CA PHE A 29 -9.22 14.51 5.71
C PHE A 29 -8.60 15.13 6.99
N PRO A 30 -9.05 16.33 7.41
CA PRO A 30 -8.41 17.09 8.50
C PRO A 30 -8.75 16.58 9.91
N THR A 31 -9.67 15.63 10.05
CA THR A 31 -10.13 15.14 11.36
C THR A 31 -9.25 14.01 11.88
N GLN A 32 -9.32 13.75 13.19
CA GLN A 32 -8.58 12.64 13.80
C GLN A 32 -9.04 11.26 13.30
N ASN A 33 -10.28 11.12 12.84
CA ASN A 33 -10.79 9.86 12.31
C ASN A 33 -10.34 9.65 10.86
N GLN A 34 -9.29 8.83 10.67
CA GLN A 34 -8.67 8.54 9.37
C GLN A 34 -9.32 7.36 8.61
N THR A 35 -10.43 6.81 9.10
CA THR A 35 -11.14 5.67 8.47
C THR A 35 -11.50 5.98 7.01
N ARG A 36 -12.04 7.17 6.74
CA ARG A 36 -12.40 7.58 5.37
C ARG A 36 -11.16 7.78 4.49
N HIS A 37 -10.06 8.26 5.05
CA HIS A 37 -8.81 8.44 4.30
C HIS A 37 -8.26 7.08 3.86
N CYS A 38 -8.16 6.11 4.77
CA CYS A 38 -7.80 4.72 4.43
C CYS A 38 -8.71 4.16 3.34
N TYR A 39 -10.04 4.25 3.53
CA TYR A 39 -11.02 3.70 2.60
C TYR A 39 -10.95 4.34 1.20
N VAL A 40 -10.56 5.61 1.08
CA VAL A 40 -10.40 6.27 -0.23
C VAL A 40 -9.11 5.82 -0.94
N ARG A 41 -8.00 5.68 -0.20
CA ARG A 41 -6.69 5.31 -0.77
C ARG A 41 -6.64 3.88 -1.30
N TYR A 42 -7.35 2.95 -0.67
CA TYR A 42 -7.38 1.55 -1.10
C TYR A 42 -7.94 1.36 -2.53
N PRO A 43 -9.19 1.74 -2.86
CA PRO A 43 -9.72 1.61 -4.21
C PRO A 43 -9.00 2.51 -5.22
N GLU A 44 -8.42 3.64 -4.80
CA GLU A 44 -7.62 4.51 -5.67
C GLU A 44 -6.41 3.77 -6.27
N TYR A 45 -5.67 3.02 -5.45
CA TYR A 45 -4.58 2.15 -5.94
C TYR A 45 -5.08 1.19 -7.02
N HIS A 46 -6.21 0.54 -6.76
CA HIS A 46 -6.68 -0.50 -7.65
C HIS A 46 -7.34 0.02 -8.92
N ARG A 47 -7.96 1.20 -8.88
CA ARG A 47 -8.39 1.93 -10.08
C ARG A 47 -7.19 2.33 -10.93
N CYS A 48 -6.13 2.84 -10.29
CA CYS A 48 -4.89 3.19 -10.97
C CYS A 48 -4.31 1.98 -11.69
N VAL A 49 -4.18 0.84 -10.99
CA VAL A 49 -3.71 -0.42 -11.55
C VAL A 49 -4.57 -0.94 -12.70
N LYS A 50 -5.90 -0.74 -12.64
CA LYS A 50 -6.83 -1.19 -13.69
C LYS A 50 -6.79 -0.27 -14.92
N ALA A 51 -6.43 1.00 -14.74
CA ALA A 51 -6.38 1.99 -15.81
C ALA A 51 -5.02 2.06 -16.52
N LYS A 52 -3.97 1.47 -15.95
CA LYS A 52 -2.59 1.53 -16.45
C LYS A 52 -2.08 0.13 -16.77
N ASP A 53 -1.44 -0.01 -17.92
CA ASP A 53 -0.82 -1.26 -18.38
C ASP A 53 0.72 -1.17 -18.30
N GLY A 54 1.39 -2.30 -18.01
CA GLY A 54 2.85 -2.40 -18.08
C GLY A 54 3.60 -1.49 -17.09
N ASP A 55 4.62 -0.78 -17.58
CA ASP A 55 5.56 0.02 -16.79
C ASP A 55 4.92 1.25 -16.12
N ASP A 56 3.80 1.74 -16.65
CA ASP A 56 3.02 2.84 -16.06
C ASP A 56 2.44 2.49 -14.67
N ARG A 57 2.37 1.20 -14.34
CA ARG A 57 1.85 0.73 -13.05
C ARG A 57 2.72 1.16 -11.87
N THR A 58 3.99 1.48 -12.11
CA THR A 58 4.92 2.02 -11.10
C THR A 58 4.43 3.36 -10.53
N GLU A 59 3.63 4.13 -11.28
CA GLU A 59 3.01 5.36 -10.77
C GLU A 59 1.96 5.10 -9.67
N CYS A 60 1.41 3.87 -9.64
CA CYS A 60 0.42 3.46 -8.66
C CYS A 60 1.04 3.02 -7.32
N ASP A 61 2.34 2.73 -7.28
CA ASP A 61 3.05 2.25 -6.08
C ASP A 61 2.94 3.24 -4.90
N LYS A 62 2.85 4.54 -5.20
CA LYS A 62 2.60 5.57 -4.17
C LYS A 62 1.30 5.30 -3.41
N PHE A 63 0.23 4.91 -4.10
CA PHE A 63 -1.06 4.61 -3.48
C PHE A 63 -0.98 3.32 -2.67
N GLN A 64 -0.20 2.35 -3.14
CA GLN A 64 0.08 1.12 -2.38
C GLN A 64 0.72 1.42 -1.03
N ARG A 65 1.75 2.27 -1.03
CA ARG A 65 2.42 2.72 0.20
C ARG A 65 1.47 3.49 1.11
N TYR A 66 0.60 4.33 0.54
CA TYR A 66 -0.32 5.15 1.33
C TYR A 66 -1.38 4.32 2.05
N TYR A 67 -2.13 3.46 1.35
CA TYR A 67 -3.12 2.63 2.05
C TYR A 67 -2.45 1.62 2.99
N GLY A 68 -1.25 1.12 2.65
CA GLY A 68 -0.48 0.25 3.55
C GLY A 68 -0.03 0.93 4.84
N SER A 69 0.14 2.26 4.83
CA SER A 69 0.50 3.05 6.02
C SER A 69 -0.73 3.51 6.82
N LEU A 70 -1.89 3.65 6.17
CA LEU A 70 -3.11 4.21 6.76
C LEU A 70 -4.09 3.15 7.26
N CYS A 71 -4.17 2.02 6.58
CA CYS A 71 -5.20 1.01 6.81
C CYS A 71 -4.74 -0.09 7.78
N PRO A 72 -5.60 -0.53 8.70
CA PRO A 72 -5.38 -1.78 9.43
C PRO A 72 -5.23 -2.96 8.47
N THR A 73 -4.28 -3.86 8.76
CA THR A 73 -4.02 -5.04 7.91
C THR A 73 -5.27 -5.91 7.74
N ASP A 74 -6.05 -6.11 8.81
CA ASP A 74 -7.27 -6.92 8.78
C ASP A 74 -8.30 -6.38 7.78
N TRP A 75 -8.42 -5.06 7.66
CA TRP A 75 -9.33 -4.44 6.69
C TRP A 75 -8.87 -4.69 5.26
N VAL A 76 -7.58 -4.56 5.00
CA VAL A 76 -6.99 -4.83 3.68
C VAL A 76 -7.17 -6.29 3.28
N VAL A 77 -6.95 -7.23 4.20
CA VAL A 77 -7.14 -8.67 3.96
C VAL A 77 -8.59 -8.97 3.60
N GLU A 78 -9.54 -8.45 4.38
CA GLU A 78 -10.96 -8.67 4.13
C GLU A 78 -11.42 -8.01 2.81
N TRP A 79 -10.96 -6.79 2.51
CA TRP A 79 -11.27 -6.15 1.24
C TRP A 79 -10.61 -6.86 0.05
N ASN A 80 -9.42 -7.46 0.20
CA ASN A 80 -8.81 -8.28 -0.85
C ASN A 80 -9.70 -9.48 -1.15
N ARG A 81 -10.13 -10.22 -0.11
CA ARG A 81 -11.06 -11.35 -0.24
C ARG A 81 -12.35 -10.94 -0.96
N GLN A 82 -12.99 -9.84 -0.53
CA GLN A 82 -14.20 -9.33 -1.16
C GLN A 82 -14.01 -8.96 -2.63
N ARG A 83 -12.83 -8.46 -3.02
CA ARG A 83 -12.54 -8.15 -4.42
C ARG A 83 -12.33 -9.39 -5.28
N GLU A 84 -11.61 -10.38 -4.74
CA GLU A 84 -11.39 -11.67 -5.43
C GLU A 84 -12.72 -12.40 -5.65
N GLU A 85 -13.65 -12.29 -4.70
CA GLU A 85 -15.02 -12.82 -4.81
C GLU A 85 -15.98 -11.93 -5.63
N GLY A 86 -15.56 -10.72 -6.01
CA GLY A 86 -16.40 -9.78 -6.76
C GLY A 86 -17.53 -9.12 -5.95
N ILE A 87 -17.47 -9.17 -4.62
CA ILE A 87 -18.49 -8.64 -3.70
C ILE A 87 -18.08 -7.31 -3.02
N PHE A 88 -16.95 -6.72 -3.41
CA PHE A 88 -16.48 -5.47 -2.81
C PHE A 88 -17.48 -4.32 -3.08
N PRO A 89 -17.97 -3.61 -2.04
CA PRO A 89 -19.05 -2.63 -2.19
C PRO A 89 -18.61 -1.28 -2.76
N GLY A 90 -17.30 -1.03 -2.84
CA GLY A 90 -16.76 0.24 -3.31
C GLY A 90 -16.43 0.26 -4.82
N PRO A 91 -16.25 1.44 -5.42
CA PRO A 91 -15.97 1.53 -6.85
C PRO A 91 -14.50 1.15 -7.14
N ILE A 92 -14.24 0.16 -8.00
CA ILE A 92 -12.90 -0.27 -8.46
C ILE A 92 -12.83 -0.38 -9.99
#